data_AF-A0A3C0FWP6-F1
#
_entry.id   AF-A0A3C0FWP6-F1
#
_cell.length_a   1.000
_cell.length_b   1.000
_cell.length_c   1.000
_cell.angle_alpha   90.00
_cell.angle_beta   90.00
_cell.angle_gamma   90.00
#
_symmetry.space_group_name_H-M   'P 1'
#
loop_
_entity.id
_entity.type
_entity.pdbx_description
1 polymer ?
#
loop_
_entity_poly.entity_id
_entity_poly.type
_entity_poly.pdbx_seq_one_letter_code
_entity_poly.pdbx_strand_id
1 'polypeptide(L)'
;SPYYAGLVARAYRMAIDDWYKDPENWSAEEYMKELATIPNRGYTLAFHDGRLTNYAHGYDSNTNVSDWEYAGQIVEVEDDAFVMSVKNRMLPGDVIEIVPPRSRQTIFIRMYEFIDAKTGKVGEAVHANTQPFIRLPFSLFEQEDPEFLKREVLPMTIVRKEKALSEDEWQRLKLDQEGHKIEMGNGNEERYDAKRDALQTALDDRQKERSFRTPRVGTKGCCGRGCNGCLIFWHDESYAKAREILAKRKQGEMLEKDGKTIAAE
;
A
#
# COMPACT_ATOMS: atom_id res chain seq x y z
N SER A 1 -0.21 -9.10 -16.02
CA SER A 1 -0.91 -7.81 -15.89
C SER A 1 0.12 -6.69 -15.90
N PRO A 2 -0.16 -5.52 -16.51
CA PRO A 2 0.71 -4.33 -16.41
C PRO A 2 1.07 -3.97 -14.97
N TYR A 3 0.11 -4.16 -14.05
CA TYR A 3 0.32 -3.97 -12.61
C TYR A 3 1.50 -4.77 -12.06
N TYR A 4 1.44 -6.09 -12.24
CA TYR A 4 2.49 -7.01 -11.79
C TYR A 4 3.83 -6.69 -12.46
N ALA A 5 3.83 -6.59 -13.80
CA ALA A 5 5.06 -6.38 -14.55
C ALA A 5 5.74 -5.05 -14.20
N GLY A 6 4.97 -3.97 -14.05
CA GLY A 6 5.53 -2.66 -13.74
C GLY A 6 6.05 -2.54 -12.31
N LEU A 7 5.31 -3.05 -11.31
CA LEU A 7 5.79 -2.99 -9.92
C LEU A 7 6.99 -3.92 -9.68
N VAL A 8 6.98 -5.14 -10.22
CA VAL A 8 8.14 -6.05 -10.13
C VAL A 8 9.34 -5.43 -10.83
N ALA A 9 9.18 -4.96 -12.08
CA ALA A 9 10.30 -4.35 -12.82
C ALA A 9 10.85 -3.12 -12.09
N ARG A 10 9.99 -2.28 -11.51
CA ARG A 10 10.40 -1.13 -10.68
C ARG A 10 11.21 -1.57 -9.47
N ALA A 11 10.69 -2.52 -8.68
CA ALA A 11 11.37 -3.01 -7.47
C ALA A 11 12.77 -3.56 -7.80
N TYR A 12 12.88 -4.40 -8.82
CA TYR A 12 14.17 -4.97 -9.25
C TYR A 12 15.10 -3.90 -9.83
N ARG A 13 14.61 -2.97 -10.66
CA ARG A 13 15.45 -1.90 -11.21
C ARG A 13 16.05 -1.04 -10.11
N MET A 14 15.25 -0.65 -9.12
CA MET A 14 15.73 0.12 -7.96
C MET A 14 16.73 -0.69 -7.13
N ALA A 15 16.47 -1.98 -6.89
CA ALA A 15 17.38 -2.87 -6.17
C ALA A 15 18.75 -2.97 -6.85
N ILE A 16 18.76 -3.14 -8.18
CA ILE A 16 19.99 -3.21 -8.96
C ILE A 16 20.71 -1.86 -8.94
N ASP A 17 19.99 -0.75 -9.15
CA ASP A 17 20.59 0.60 -9.16
C ASP A 17 21.27 0.93 -7.83
N ASP A 18 20.66 0.55 -6.71
CA ASP A 18 21.24 0.80 -5.39
C ASP A 18 22.40 -0.14 -5.08
N TRP A 19 22.35 -1.40 -5.53
CA TRP A 19 23.49 -2.31 -5.43
C TRP A 19 24.71 -1.75 -6.13
N TYR A 20 24.56 -1.20 -7.34
CA TYR A 20 25.68 -0.58 -8.06
C TYR A 20 26.20 0.70 -7.41
N LYS A 21 25.39 1.40 -6.61
CA LYS A 21 25.81 2.64 -5.92
C LYS A 21 26.54 2.35 -4.62
N ASP A 22 26.03 1.42 -3.83
CA ASP A 22 26.58 1.09 -2.51
C ASP A 22 26.34 -0.39 -2.19
N PRO A 23 27.20 -1.29 -2.70
CA PRO A 23 27.09 -2.72 -2.41
C PRO A 23 27.28 -3.05 -0.92
N GLU A 24 28.04 -2.25 -0.18
CA GLU A 24 28.41 -2.54 1.21
C GLU A 24 27.23 -2.32 2.17
N ASN A 25 26.39 -1.31 1.92
CA ASN A 25 25.21 -1.01 2.73
C ASN A 25 23.89 -1.44 2.09
N TRP A 26 23.94 -2.24 1.01
CA TRP A 26 22.73 -2.66 0.32
C TRP A 26 21.87 -3.59 1.17
N SER A 27 20.56 -3.38 1.12
CA SER A 27 19.57 -4.25 1.76
C SER A 27 18.40 -4.55 0.82
N ALA A 28 17.96 -5.80 0.82
CA ALA A 28 16.79 -6.25 0.06
C ALA A 28 15.45 -5.78 0.66
N GLU A 29 15.45 -5.31 1.92
CA GLU A 29 14.25 -5.18 2.75
C GLU A 29 13.17 -4.29 2.12
N GLU A 30 13.53 -3.10 1.65
CA GLU A 30 12.58 -2.15 1.04
C GLU A 30 11.97 -2.69 -0.26
N TYR A 31 12.73 -3.45 -1.04
CA TYR A 31 12.24 -4.07 -2.27
C TYR A 31 11.32 -5.25 -1.97
N MET A 32 11.63 -6.03 -0.94
CA MET A 32 10.76 -7.10 -0.47
C MET A 32 9.44 -6.56 0.09
N LYS A 33 9.44 -5.40 0.76
CA LYS A 33 8.21 -4.70 1.17
C LYS A 33 7.35 -4.34 -0.04
N GLU A 34 7.93 -3.79 -1.10
CA GLU A 34 7.20 -3.46 -2.33
C GLU A 34 6.67 -4.72 -3.02
N LEU A 35 7.48 -5.78 -3.15
CA LEU A 35 7.08 -7.05 -3.75
C LEU A 35 5.96 -7.74 -2.96
N ALA A 36 5.96 -7.62 -1.63
CA ALA A 36 4.90 -8.16 -0.76
C ALA A 36 3.52 -7.53 -1.01
N THR A 37 3.45 -6.32 -1.60
CA THR A 37 2.19 -5.69 -1.99
C THR A 37 1.59 -6.27 -3.28
N ILE A 38 2.33 -7.10 -4.00
CA ILE A 38 1.86 -7.69 -5.26
C ILE A 38 1.20 -9.03 -4.94
N PRO A 39 0.04 -9.40 -5.52
CA PRO A 39 -0.56 -10.70 -5.28
C PRO A 39 0.43 -11.86 -5.49
N ASN A 40 0.75 -12.54 -4.40
CA ASN A 40 1.76 -13.60 -4.34
C ASN A 40 1.30 -14.74 -3.41
N ARG A 41 2.12 -15.78 -3.24
CA ARG A 41 1.80 -16.98 -2.42
C ARG A 41 2.73 -17.14 -1.21
N GLY A 42 3.23 -16.02 -0.70
CA GLY A 42 4.34 -15.99 0.23
C GLY A 42 5.68 -16.03 -0.51
N TYR A 43 6.65 -15.30 0.03
CA TYR A 43 8.04 -15.36 -0.43
C TYR A 43 8.82 -16.29 0.49
N THR A 44 9.69 -17.11 -0.11
CA THR A 44 10.53 -18.09 0.59
C THR A 44 11.92 -18.04 -0.01
N LEU A 45 12.94 -18.49 0.74
CA LEU A 45 14.29 -18.66 0.21
C LEU A 45 14.35 -19.79 -0.82
N ALA A 46 13.35 -20.68 -0.82
CA ALA A 46 13.22 -21.79 -1.75
C ALA A 46 14.54 -22.58 -1.85
N PHE A 47 15.14 -22.63 -3.04
CA PHE A 47 16.36 -23.38 -3.31
C PHE A 47 17.65 -22.57 -3.13
N HIS A 48 17.58 -21.34 -2.58
CA HIS A 48 18.77 -20.49 -2.38
C HIS A 48 19.84 -21.22 -1.55
N ASP A 49 19.43 -21.87 -0.46
CA ASP A 49 20.32 -22.62 0.44
C ASP A 49 20.25 -24.14 0.19
N GLY A 50 19.75 -24.54 -0.99
CA GLY A 50 19.65 -25.94 -1.40
C GLY A 50 18.33 -26.60 -1.02
N ARG A 51 18.23 -27.19 0.18
CA ARG A 51 17.03 -27.97 0.57
C ARG A 51 15.92 -27.08 1.11
N LEU A 52 14.70 -27.36 0.69
CA LEU A 52 13.50 -26.70 1.20
C LEU A 52 13.30 -27.00 2.69
N THR A 53 12.83 -26.00 3.42
CA THR A 53 12.34 -26.13 4.80
C THR A 53 10.85 -26.47 4.82
N ASN A 54 10.32 -26.78 5.99
CA ASN A 54 8.86 -26.93 6.22
C ASN A 54 8.09 -25.60 6.10
N TYR A 55 8.77 -24.46 6.03
CA TYR A 55 8.18 -23.13 5.84
C TYR A 55 8.14 -22.71 4.36
N ALA A 56 8.88 -23.41 3.50
CA ALA A 56 9.02 -23.05 2.09
C ALA A 56 7.78 -23.38 1.23
N HIS A 57 6.86 -24.20 1.74
CA HIS A 57 5.70 -24.67 0.99
C HIS A 57 4.39 -24.37 1.71
N GLY A 58 3.50 -23.61 1.06
CA GLY A 58 2.16 -23.33 1.56
C GLY A 58 1.18 -24.45 1.19
N TYR A 59 0.76 -25.25 2.16
CA TYR A 59 -0.22 -26.32 1.95
C TYR A 59 -1.68 -25.86 2.14
N ASP A 60 -1.89 -24.71 2.79
CA ASP A 60 -3.22 -24.29 3.25
C ASP A 60 -4.09 -23.65 2.16
N SER A 61 -3.47 -23.06 1.13
CA SER A 61 -4.17 -22.44 0.01
C SER A 61 -3.28 -22.27 -1.22
N ASN A 62 -3.91 -22.33 -2.39
CA ASN A 62 -3.31 -22.16 -3.71
C ASN A 62 -3.66 -20.79 -4.35
N THR A 63 -4.20 -19.84 -3.59
CA THR A 63 -4.59 -18.51 -4.06
C THR A 63 -3.47 -17.49 -3.89
N ASN A 64 -3.41 -16.50 -4.79
CA ASN A 64 -2.53 -15.36 -4.62
C ASN A 64 -3.25 -14.32 -3.74
N VAL A 65 -2.60 -13.88 -2.67
CA VAL A 65 -3.16 -12.91 -1.72
C VAL A 65 -2.29 -11.66 -1.72
N SER A 66 -2.95 -10.50 -1.62
CA SER A 66 -2.33 -9.20 -1.36
C SER A 66 -3.44 -8.27 -0.88
N ASP A 67 -3.09 -7.39 0.06
CA ASP A 67 -3.93 -6.29 0.54
C ASP A 67 -3.95 -5.08 -0.41
N TRP A 68 -3.33 -5.18 -1.58
CA TRP A 68 -3.37 -4.21 -2.66
C TRP A 68 -3.89 -4.84 -3.96
N GLU A 69 -4.62 -4.05 -4.72
CA GLU A 69 -5.07 -4.41 -6.06
C GLU A 69 -4.87 -3.29 -7.07
N TYR A 70 -4.90 -3.66 -8.35
CA TYR A 70 -4.69 -2.72 -9.44
C TYR A 70 -5.88 -1.76 -9.57
N ALA A 71 -5.70 -0.48 -9.24
CA ALA A 71 -6.75 0.53 -9.42
C ALA A 71 -6.81 0.98 -10.87
N GLY A 72 -5.64 1.14 -11.50
CA GLY A 72 -5.54 1.78 -12.80
C GLY A 72 -4.14 2.27 -13.12
N GLN A 73 -4.03 3.09 -14.16
CA GLN A 73 -2.77 3.77 -14.50
C GLN A 73 -3.06 5.18 -15.00
N ILE A 74 -2.12 6.08 -14.76
CA ILE A 74 -2.11 7.41 -15.36
C ILE A 74 -1.92 7.26 -16.86
N VAL A 75 -2.80 7.90 -17.64
CA VAL A 75 -2.73 7.90 -19.10
C VAL A 75 -2.29 9.25 -19.64
N GLU A 76 -2.54 10.33 -18.90
CA GLU A 76 -2.19 11.69 -19.28
C GLU A 76 -1.91 12.53 -18.03
N VAL A 77 -1.00 13.49 -18.19
CA VAL A 77 -0.64 14.49 -17.18
C VAL A 77 -0.96 15.84 -17.81
N GLU A 78 -1.99 16.49 -17.30
CA GLU A 78 -2.43 17.82 -17.73
C GLU A 78 -1.83 18.90 -16.83
N ASP A 79 -2.18 20.16 -17.08
CA ASP A 79 -1.61 21.28 -16.34
C ASP A 79 -2.06 21.37 -14.88
N ASP A 80 -3.26 20.89 -14.58
CA ASP A 80 -3.91 20.97 -13.27
C ASP A 80 -4.46 19.62 -12.78
N ALA A 81 -4.22 18.51 -13.49
CA ALA A 81 -4.77 17.21 -13.15
C ALA A 81 -4.02 16.04 -13.78
N PHE A 82 -4.20 14.85 -13.20
CA PHE A 82 -3.93 13.59 -13.88
C PHE A 82 -5.20 13.01 -14.48
N VAL A 83 -5.07 12.34 -15.63
CA VAL A 83 -6.12 11.47 -16.16
C VAL A 83 -5.72 10.02 -15.89
N MET A 84 -6.56 9.28 -15.19
CA MET A 84 -6.33 7.89 -14.83
C MET A 84 -7.34 6.98 -15.52
N SER A 85 -6.86 5.91 -16.14
CA SER A 85 -7.72 4.80 -16.57
C SER A 85 -8.04 3.89 -15.38
N VAL A 86 -9.31 3.54 -15.19
CA VAL A 86 -9.75 2.72 -14.05
C VAL A 86 -9.90 1.26 -14.48
N LYS A 87 -9.32 0.35 -13.69
CA LYS A 87 -9.28 -1.11 -13.97
C LYS A 87 -9.98 -1.96 -12.92
N ASN A 88 -10.21 -1.42 -11.72
CA ASN A 88 -11.06 -2.04 -10.70
C ASN A 88 -12.09 -1.06 -10.16
N ARG A 89 -13.14 -1.59 -9.51
CA ARG A 89 -14.20 -0.77 -8.93
C ARG A 89 -13.64 0.18 -7.89
N MET A 90 -13.99 1.46 -8.00
CA MET A 90 -13.66 2.51 -7.02
C MET A 90 -14.93 2.91 -6.28
N LEU A 91 -14.81 3.11 -4.97
CA LEU A 91 -15.89 3.47 -4.06
C LEU A 91 -15.43 4.58 -3.11
N PRO A 92 -16.36 5.31 -2.46
CA PRO A 92 -16.00 6.36 -1.52
C PRO A 92 -15.20 5.81 -0.34
N GLY A 93 -14.17 6.52 0.08
CA GLY A 93 -13.24 6.12 1.12
C GLY A 93 -12.16 5.14 0.68
N ASP A 94 -12.07 4.77 -0.59
CA ASP A 94 -10.94 3.97 -1.10
C ASP A 94 -9.64 4.77 -1.03
N VAL A 95 -8.57 4.14 -0.56
CA VAL A 95 -7.21 4.71 -0.62
C VAL A 95 -6.54 4.22 -1.89
N ILE A 96 -6.07 5.15 -2.71
CA ILE A 96 -5.19 4.87 -3.83
C ILE A 96 -3.77 5.29 -3.50
N GLU A 97 -2.83 4.57 -4.11
CA GLU A 97 -1.41 4.89 -4.10
C GLU A 97 -0.92 5.00 -5.55
N ILE A 98 -0.42 6.17 -5.90
CA ILE A 98 0.27 6.42 -7.15
C ILE A 98 1.73 6.04 -6.95
N VAL A 99 2.26 5.17 -7.82
CA VAL A 99 3.61 4.62 -7.69
C VAL A 99 4.49 5.10 -8.84
N PRO A 100 5.14 6.28 -8.71
CA PRO A 100 6.06 6.80 -9.72
C PRO A 100 7.13 5.78 -10.10
N PRO A 101 7.50 5.66 -11.39
CA PRO A 101 8.45 4.65 -11.85
C PRO A 101 9.89 4.93 -11.40
N ARG A 102 10.24 6.19 -11.11
CA ARG A 102 11.60 6.64 -10.80
C ARG A 102 11.77 7.19 -9.39
N SER A 103 10.72 7.79 -8.83
CA SER A 103 10.74 8.27 -7.45
C SER A 103 10.50 7.14 -6.46
N ARG A 104 11.18 7.19 -5.32
CA ARG A 104 10.90 6.33 -4.15
C ARG A 104 9.66 6.78 -3.39
N GLN A 105 9.37 8.09 -3.44
CA GLN A 105 8.19 8.65 -2.80
C GLN A 105 6.95 8.26 -3.61
N THR A 106 6.09 7.46 -3.00
CA THR A 106 4.75 7.17 -3.51
C THR A 106 3.75 8.16 -2.91
N ILE A 107 2.61 8.33 -3.58
CA ILE A 107 1.62 9.35 -3.24
C ILE A 107 0.33 8.64 -2.87
N PHE A 108 -0.11 8.84 -1.62
CA PHE A 108 -1.37 8.31 -1.13
C PHE A 108 -2.46 9.37 -1.17
N ILE A 109 -3.66 8.96 -1.57
CA ILE A 109 -4.84 9.80 -1.53
C ILE A 109 -6.07 8.94 -1.29
N ARG A 110 -6.97 9.42 -0.42
CA ARG A 110 -8.28 8.82 -0.21
C ARG A 110 -9.32 9.52 -1.06
N MET A 111 -10.06 8.73 -1.83
CA MET A 111 -11.04 9.20 -2.80
C MET A 111 -12.45 9.06 -2.22
N TYR A 112 -13.24 10.13 -2.26
CA TYR A 112 -14.69 10.08 -1.95
C TYR A 112 -15.56 10.29 -3.18
N GLU A 113 -15.06 11.07 -4.12
CA GLU A 113 -15.75 11.47 -5.33
C GLU A 113 -14.83 11.24 -6.51
N PHE A 114 -15.43 10.99 -7.67
CA PHE A 114 -14.73 10.66 -8.90
C PHE A 114 -15.29 11.52 -10.03
N ILE A 115 -14.39 12.24 -10.71
CA ILE A 115 -14.74 13.11 -11.83
C ILE A 115 -14.53 12.34 -13.11
N ASP A 116 -15.59 12.12 -13.89
CA ASP A 116 -15.47 11.50 -15.22
C ASP A 116 -14.71 12.42 -16.17
N ALA A 117 -13.61 11.93 -16.75
CA ALA A 117 -12.70 12.76 -17.56
C ALA A 117 -13.32 13.23 -18.88
N LYS A 118 -14.36 12.57 -19.40
CA LYS A 118 -15.00 12.95 -20.67
C LYS A 118 -16.13 13.95 -20.46
N THR A 119 -16.90 13.77 -19.40
CA THR A 119 -18.15 14.52 -19.16
C THR A 119 -18.02 15.58 -18.07
N GLY A 120 -16.96 15.52 -17.25
CA GLY A 120 -16.78 16.38 -16.08
C GLY A 120 -17.76 16.10 -14.94
N LYS A 121 -18.62 15.07 -15.07
CA LYS A 121 -19.61 14.73 -14.04
C LYS A 121 -18.93 14.10 -12.83
N VAL A 122 -19.33 14.56 -11.65
CA VAL A 122 -18.89 14.00 -10.38
C VAL A 122 -19.84 12.88 -9.96
N GLY A 123 -19.29 11.75 -9.51
CA GLY A 123 -20.04 10.64 -8.94
C GLY A 123 -19.30 9.98 -7.79
N GLU A 124 -20.00 9.13 -7.05
CA GLU A 124 -19.46 8.47 -5.85
C GLU A 124 -18.80 7.11 -6.15
N ALA A 125 -19.09 6.49 -7.29
CA ALA A 125 -18.57 5.17 -7.61
C ALA A 125 -18.18 5.07 -9.09
N VAL A 126 -17.15 4.26 -9.35
CA VAL A 126 -16.67 3.99 -10.71
C VAL A 126 -16.61 2.50 -10.94
N HIS A 127 -17.30 2.04 -11.99
CA HIS A 127 -17.33 0.64 -12.38
C HIS A 127 -16.36 0.38 -13.54
N ALA A 128 -15.46 -0.59 -13.38
CA ALA A 128 -14.41 -0.86 -14.38
C ALA A 128 -14.92 -1.38 -15.73
N ASN A 129 -16.15 -1.93 -15.79
CA ASN A 129 -16.70 -2.52 -17.02
C ASN A 129 -16.84 -1.53 -18.18
N THR A 130 -16.96 -0.23 -17.88
CA THR A 130 -17.06 0.83 -18.90
C THR A 130 -15.71 1.38 -19.34
N GLN A 131 -14.60 0.81 -18.85
CA GLN A 131 -13.24 1.32 -19.01
C GLN A 131 -13.16 2.84 -18.80
N PRO A 132 -13.63 3.35 -17.65
CA PRO A 132 -13.77 4.78 -17.45
C PRO A 132 -12.41 5.44 -17.22
N PHE A 133 -12.36 6.72 -17.57
CA PHE A 133 -11.25 7.60 -17.27
C PHE A 133 -11.73 8.60 -16.22
N ILE A 134 -10.95 8.77 -15.17
CA ILE A 134 -11.23 9.76 -14.13
C ILE A 134 -10.17 10.85 -14.13
N ARG A 135 -10.61 12.07 -13.83
CA ARG A 135 -9.72 13.21 -13.58
C ARG A 135 -9.38 13.26 -12.10
N LEU A 136 -8.10 13.41 -11.80
CA LEU A 136 -7.54 13.61 -10.45
C LEU A 136 -6.92 15.00 -10.41
N PRO A 137 -7.67 16.05 -10.03
CA PRO A 137 -7.15 17.41 -9.93
C PRO A 137 -5.97 17.52 -8.96
N PHE A 138 -4.99 18.36 -9.28
CA PHE A 138 -3.83 18.64 -8.42
C PHE A 138 -4.24 19.27 -7.08
N SER A 139 -5.39 19.94 -7.04
CA SER A 139 -5.99 20.44 -5.80
C SER A 139 -6.33 19.34 -4.79
N LEU A 140 -6.37 18.07 -5.20
CA LEU A 140 -6.52 16.94 -4.28
C LEU A 140 -5.22 16.58 -3.54
N PHE A 141 -4.06 17.03 -4.04
CA PHE A 141 -2.73 16.68 -3.55
C PHE A 141 -2.14 17.85 -2.75
N GLU A 142 -2.84 18.32 -1.73
CA GLU A 142 -2.49 19.54 -0.96
C GLU A 142 -1.09 19.51 -0.33
N GLN A 143 -0.53 18.32 -0.08
CA GLN A 143 0.79 18.13 0.53
C GLN A 143 1.91 17.94 -0.49
N GLU A 144 1.58 17.86 -1.78
CA GLU A 144 2.55 17.60 -2.84
C GLU A 144 2.75 18.85 -3.68
N ASP A 145 4.00 19.09 -4.05
CA ASP A 145 4.37 20.17 -4.95
C ASP A 145 3.89 19.85 -6.38
N PRO A 146 3.05 20.70 -7.03
CA PRO A 146 2.58 20.44 -8.40
C PRO A 146 3.72 20.21 -9.41
N GLU A 147 4.85 20.88 -9.23
CA GLU A 147 6.05 20.70 -10.04
C GLU A 147 6.68 19.31 -9.83
N PHE A 148 6.70 18.80 -8.60
CA PHE A 148 7.07 17.42 -8.30
C PHE A 148 6.11 16.42 -8.96
N LEU A 149 4.80 16.65 -8.85
CA LEU A 149 3.77 15.81 -9.45
C LEU A 149 3.96 15.67 -10.96
N LYS A 150 4.14 16.78 -11.68
CA LYS A 150 4.38 16.79 -13.13
C LYS A 150 5.69 16.11 -13.54
N ARG A 151 6.72 16.19 -12.69
CA ARG A 151 8.05 15.63 -12.98
C ARG A 151 8.12 14.12 -12.76
N GLU A 152 7.54 13.64 -11.65
CA GLU A 152 7.71 12.25 -11.21
C GLU A 152 6.59 11.32 -11.68
N VAL A 153 5.36 11.84 -11.84
CA VAL A 153 4.22 11.07 -12.34
C VAL A 153 4.16 11.21 -13.86
N LEU A 154 4.33 10.09 -14.57
CA LEU A 154 4.35 10.03 -16.02
C LEU A 154 3.19 9.19 -16.56
N PRO A 155 2.84 9.30 -17.85
CA PRO A 155 1.98 8.31 -18.49
C PRO A 155 2.50 6.88 -18.25
N MET A 156 1.57 5.96 -18.03
CA MET A 156 1.80 4.57 -17.58
C MET A 156 2.22 4.40 -16.12
N THR A 157 2.30 5.47 -15.31
CA THR A 157 2.46 5.33 -13.85
C THR A 157 1.31 4.49 -13.29
N ILE A 158 1.67 3.46 -12.53
CA ILE A 158 0.73 2.53 -11.90
C ILE A 158 0.04 3.23 -10.73
N VAL A 159 -1.26 2.98 -10.62
CA VAL A 159 -2.06 3.31 -9.45
C VAL A 159 -2.64 2.02 -8.87
N ARG A 160 -2.36 1.79 -7.59
CA ARG A 160 -2.95 0.69 -6.81
C ARG A 160 -3.93 1.23 -5.79
N LYS A 161 -4.81 0.36 -5.31
CA LYS A 161 -5.72 0.67 -4.21
C LYS A 161 -5.66 -0.42 -3.17
N GLU A 162 -6.01 -0.07 -1.96
CA GLU A 162 -6.18 -1.03 -0.89
C GLU A 162 -7.33 -2.00 -1.23
N LYS A 163 -7.10 -3.30 -1.00
CA LYS A 163 -8.05 -4.38 -1.23
C LYS A 163 -8.59 -4.86 0.12
N ALA A 164 -9.92 -4.97 0.22
CA ALA A 164 -10.55 -5.63 1.34
C ALA A 164 -10.29 -7.14 1.29
N LEU A 165 -9.81 -7.69 2.39
CA LEU A 165 -9.50 -9.11 2.55
C LEU A 165 -10.45 -9.78 3.53
N SER A 166 -10.75 -11.05 3.30
CA SER A 166 -11.39 -11.89 4.32
C SER A 166 -10.42 -12.23 5.44
N GLU A 167 -10.93 -12.74 6.56
CA GLU A 167 -10.10 -13.06 7.72
C GLU A 167 -9.05 -14.15 7.40
N ASP A 168 -9.39 -15.15 6.60
CA ASP A 168 -8.45 -16.18 6.14
C ASP A 168 -7.34 -15.59 5.24
N GLU A 169 -7.68 -14.65 4.36
CA GLU A 169 -6.68 -13.91 3.56
C GLU A 169 -5.73 -13.10 4.48
N TRP A 170 -6.26 -12.46 5.53
CA TRP A 170 -5.44 -11.73 6.52
C TRP A 170 -4.51 -12.64 7.32
N GLN A 171 -5.03 -13.74 7.85
CA GLN A 171 -4.23 -14.71 8.59
C GLN A 171 -3.18 -15.35 7.69
N ARG A 172 -3.51 -15.59 6.42
CA ARG A 172 -2.56 -16.11 5.44
C ARG A 172 -1.38 -15.16 5.24
N LEU A 173 -1.62 -13.86 5.04
CA LEU A 173 -0.53 -12.89 4.92
C LEU A 173 0.36 -12.86 6.17
N LYS A 174 -0.23 -12.96 7.37
CA LYS A 174 0.54 -12.98 8.63
C LYS A 174 1.40 -14.24 8.77
N LEU A 175 0.89 -15.39 8.33
CA LEU A 175 1.61 -16.67 8.34
C LEU A 175 2.78 -16.65 7.35
N ASP A 176 2.51 -16.25 6.09
CA ASP A 176 3.53 -16.17 5.03
C ASP A 176 4.69 -15.25 5.45
N GLN A 177 4.38 -14.10 6.07
CA GLN A 177 5.39 -13.19 6.61
C GLN A 177 6.21 -13.80 7.74
N GLU A 178 5.61 -14.62 8.61
CA GLU A 178 6.35 -15.29 9.68
C GLU A 178 7.24 -16.40 9.14
N GLY A 179 6.74 -17.21 8.20
CA GLY A 179 7.51 -18.26 7.54
C GLY A 179 8.75 -17.69 6.86
N HIS A 180 8.57 -16.59 6.10
CA HIS A 180 9.71 -15.91 5.48
C HIS A 180 10.72 -15.38 6.50
N LYS A 181 10.26 -14.83 7.64
CA LYS A 181 11.16 -14.38 8.72
C LYS A 181 11.94 -15.52 9.33
N ILE A 182 11.32 -16.70 9.52
CA ILE A 182 12.00 -17.88 10.05
C ILE A 182 13.11 -18.30 9.09
N GLU A 183 12.85 -18.37 7.78
CA GLU A 183 13.88 -18.71 6.80
C GLU A 183 15.02 -17.69 6.76
N MET A 184 14.72 -16.41 7.00
CA MET A 184 15.72 -15.34 7.13
C MET A 184 16.44 -15.31 8.50
N GLY A 185 16.13 -16.25 9.41
CA GLY A 185 16.74 -16.33 10.75
C GLY A 185 16.22 -15.32 11.78
N ASN A 186 15.15 -14.58 11.47
CA ASN A 186 14.58 -13.51 12.30
C ASN A 186 13.16 -13.82 12.83
N GLY A 187 12.64 -15.00 12.52
CA GLY A 187 11.28 -15.43 12.88
C GLY A 187 11.22 -16.24 14.18
N ASN A 188 10.01 -16.68 14.53
CA ASN A 188 9.78 -17.52 15.71
C ASN A 188 8.79 -18.65 15.39
N GLU A 189 9.20 -19.90 15.67
CA GLU A 189 8.41 -21.10 15.34
C GLU A 189 7.08 -21.17 16.11
N GLU A 190 7.06 -20.82 17.39
CA GLU A 190 5.82 -20.81 18.19
C GLU A 190 4.81 -19.79 17.63
N ARG A 191 5.28 -18.62 17.18
CA ARG A 191 4.44 -17.63 16.51
C ARG A 191 3.93 -18.14 15.17
N TYR A 192 4.73 -18.89 14.43
CA TYR A 192 4.31 -19.49 13.18
C TYR A 192 3.21 -20.52 13.41
N ASP A 193 3.37 -21.42 14.38
CA ASP A 193 2.35 -22.41 14.73
C ASP A 193 1.05 -21.73 15.18
N ALA A 194 1.13 -20.72 16.05
CA ALA A 194 -0.04 -19.96 16.47
C ALA A 194 -0.76 -19.27 15.29
N LYS A 195 -0.01 -18.73 14.32
CA LYS A 195 -0.58 -18.14 13.10
C LYS A 195 -1.17 -19.18 12.15
N ARG A 196 -0.58 -20.38 12.07
CA ARG A 196 -1.11 -21.50 11.30
C ARG A 196 -2.45 -21.96 11.86
N ASP A 197 -2.53 -22.10 13.18
CA ASP A 197 -3.77 -22.51 13.85
C ASP A 197 -4.86 -21.44 13.71
N ALA A 198 -4.48 -20.16 13.76
CA ALA A 198 -5.39 -19.04 13.47
C ALA A 198 -5.89 -19.06 12.01
N LEU A 199 -5.02 -19.34 11.05
CA LEU A 199 -5.40 -19.51 9.65
C LEU A 199 -6.36 -20.69 9.47
N GLN A 200 -6.07 -21.84 10.07
CA GLN A 200 -6.94 -23.02 10.00
C GLN A 200 -8.32 -22.70 10.57
N THR A 201 -8.38 -22.04 11.72
CA THR A 201 -9.63 -21.58 12.33
C THR A 201 -10.41 -20.65 11.39
N ALA A 202 -9.75 -19.70 10.73
CA ALA A 202 -10.38 -18.79 9.77
C ALA A 202 -10.82 -19.49 8.47
N LEU A 203 -10.13 -20.56 8.05
CA LEU A 203 -10.51 -21.38 6.90
C LEU A 203 -11.74 -22.25 7.19
N ASP A 204 -11.86 -22.74 8.43
CA ASP A 204 -13.00 -23.54 8.90
C ASP A 204 -14.25 -22.67 9.11
N ASP A 205 -14.09 -21.48 9.69
CA ASP A 205 -15.15 -20.46 9.79
C ASP A 205 -15.00 -19.39 8.70
N ARG A 206 -15.12 -19.80 7.43
CA ARG A 206 -14.99 -18.87 6.30
C ARG A 206 -16.11 -17.84 6.28
N GLN A 207 -15.83 -16.69 6.86
CA GLN A 207 -16.72 -15.54 6.85
C GLN A 207 -16.70 -14.83 5.50
N LYS A 208 -17.85 -14.28 5.11
CA LYS A 208 -17.98 -13.48 3.87
C LYS A 208 -17.54 -12.03 4.05
N GLU A 209 -17.46 -11.57 5.30
CA GLU A 209 -17.07 -10.21 5.61
C GLU A 209 -15.63 -9.95 5.19
N ARG A 210 -15.36 -8.74 4.72
CA ARG A 210 -14.03 -8.30 4.30
C ARG A 210 -13.69 -6.99 4.97
N SER A 211 -12.46 -6.89 5.43
CA SER A 211 -11.94 -5.72 6.11
C SER A 211 -10.75 -5.16 5.34
N PHE A 212 -10.59 -3.85 5.44
CA PHE A 212 -9.42 -3.13 4.96
C PHE A 212 -8.39 -3.05 6.09
N ARG A 213 -7.10 -2.94 5.74
CA ARG A 213 -6.03 -2.59 6.67
C ARG A 213 -6.27 -1.23 7.29
N THR A 214 -6.75 -0.26 6.50
CA THR A 214 -7.03 1.11 6.96
C THR A 214 -8.54 1.38 7.07
N PRO A 215 -8.99 2.14 8.09
CA PRO A 215 -10.38 2.58 8.17
C PRO A 215 -10.78 3.42 6.95
N ARG A 216 -11.96 3.14 6.37
CA ARG A 216 -12.46 3.85 5.17
C ARG A 216 -13.03 5.24 5.46
N VAL A 217 -13.54 5.44 6.67
CA VAL A 217 -14.19 6.67 7.09
C VAL A 217 -13.28 7.35 8.10
N GLY A 218 -12.93 8.61 7.82
CA GLY A 218 -12.21 9.43 8.79
C GLY A 218 -13.04 9.64 10.06
N THR A 219 -12.38 9.82 11.20
CA THR A 219 -13.06 10.22 12.43
C THR A 219 -13.59 11.65 12.32
N LYS A 220 -14.54 12.05 13.19
CA LYS A 220 -15.07 13.42 13.20
C LYS A 220 -13.93 14.45 13.34
N GLY A 221 -13.82 15.38 12.38
CA GLY A 221 -12.72 16.34 12.27
C GLY A 221 -11.62 15.94 11.28
N CYS A 222 -11.63 14.69 10.80
CA CYS A 222 -10.71 14.22 9.77
C CYS A 222 -11.23 14.74 8.43
N CYS A 223 -10.34 15.40 7.68
CA CYS A 223 -10.61 15.79 6.29
C CYS A 223 -10.95 14.60 5.40
N GLY A 224 -10.64 13.38 5.85
CA GLY A 224 -10.88 12.13 5.15
C GLY A 224 -9.96 11.93 3.94
N ARG A 225 -9.22 12.94 3.47
CA ARG A 225 -8.51 12.91 2.17
C ARG A 225 -7.28 12.01 2.11
N GLY A 226 -6.93 11.32 3.21
CA GLY A 226 -5.94 10.24 3.21
C GLY A 226 -4.57 10.66 2.70
N CYS A 227 -4.19 11.91 2.94
CA CYS A 227 -2.86 12.43 2.66
C CYS A 227 -1.83 11.80 3.61
N ASN A 228 -0.53 11.97 3.31
CA ASN A 228 0.64 11.69 4.16
C ASN A 228 0.62 12.51 5.48
N GLY A 229 -0.43 12.34 6.27
CA GLY A 229 -0.66 12.92 7.57
C GLY A 229 -2.07 13.49 7.72
N CYS A 230 -2.70 13.13 8.84
CA CYS A 230 -4.04 13.54 9.19
C CYS A 230 -4.10 15.07 9.37
N LEU A 231 -5.03 15.77 8.70
CA LEU A 231 -5.19 17.21 8.92
C LEU A 231 -5.59 17.55 10.37
N ILE A 232 -6.23 16.62 11.10
CA ILE A 232 -6.38 16.75 12.56
C ILE A 232 -4.99 16.80 13.20
N PHE A 233 -4.12 15.84 12.89
CA PHE A 233 -2.76 15.82 13.44
C PHE A 233 -1.97 17.09 13.08
N TRP A 234 -2.15 17.63 11.87
CA TRP A 234 -1.42 18.81 11.41
C TRP A 234 -1.96 20.15 11.93
N HIS A 235 -3.27 20.27 12.13
CA HIS A 235 -3.93 21.55 12.43
C HIS A 235 -4.61 21.62 13.79
N ASP A 236 -4.92 20.49 14.42
CA ASP A 236 -5.47 20.48 15.77
C ASP A 236 -4.33 20.78 16.77
N GLU A 237 -4.55 21.77 17.62
CA GLU A 237 -3.58 22.19 18.65
C GLU A 237 -3.25 21.05 19.61
N SER A 238 -4.21 20.12 19.85
CA SER A 238 -4.00 18.96 20.71
C SER A 238 -2.92 17.99 20.22
N TYR A 239 -2.39 18.17 19.00
CA TYR A 239 -1.27 17.37 18.47
C TYR A 239 0.02 18.18 18.25
N ALA A 240 0.09 19.44 18.70
CA ALA A 240 1.25 20.32 18.46
C ALA A 240 2.59 19.72 18.93
N LYS A 241 2.64 19.20 20.16
CA LYS A 241 3.84 18.58 20.72
C LYS A 241 4.23 17.30 19.99
N ALA A 242 3.25 16.52 19.54
CA ALA A 242 3.49 15.31 18.76
C ALA A 242 4.11 15.63 17.38
N ARG A 243 3.76 16.78 16.77
CA ARG A 243 4.41 17.29 15.55
C ARG A 243 5.88 17.63 15.77
N GLU A 244 6.21 18.32 16.87
CA GLU A 244 7.61 18.66 17.20
C GLU A 244 8.48 17.42 17.41
N ILE A 245 7.89 16.36 17.96
CA ILE A 245 8.58 15.09 18.19
C ILE A 245 8.79 14.35 16.87
N LEU A 246 7.74 14.23 16.02
CA LEU A 246 7.87 13.58 14.71
C LEU A 246 8.81 14.32 13.76
N ALA A 247 8.89 15.65 13.83
CA ALA A 247 9.81 16.44 13.00
C ALA A 247 11.29 16.10 13.25
N LYS A 248 11.63 15.53 14.41
CA LYS A 248 12.98 15.09 14.77
C LYS A 248 13.25 13.63 14.45
N ARG A 249 12.22 12.88 14.02
CA ARG A 249 12.27 11.44 13.73
C ARG A 249 12.45 11.16 12.25
N LYS A 250 12.90 9.96 11.92
CA LYS A 250 12.97 9.52 10.52
C LYS A 250 11.55 9.32 9.97
N GLN A 251 11.39 9.59 8.67
CA GLN A 251 10.12 9.35 7.97
C GLN A 251 9.72 7.87 8.09
N GLY A 252 8.52 7.61 8.59
CA GLY A 252 8.01 6.25 8.86
C GLY A 252 8.16 5.76 10.30
N GLU A 253 8.86 6.47 11.19
CA GLU A 253 8.90 6.13 12.62
C GLU A 253 7.58 6.52 13.32
N MET A 254 6.96 5.53 13.97
CA MET A 254 5.72 5.72 14.73
C MET A 254 5.99 6.37 16.09
N LEU A 255 5.00 7.07 16.64
CA LEU A 255 4.99 7.50 18.04
C LEU A 255 4.80 6.28 18.96
N GLU A 256 5.48 6.25 20.10
CA GLU A 256 5.38 5.14 21.07
C GLU A 256 4.04 5.14 21.83
N LYS A 257 3.35 6.28 21.88
CA LYS A 257 2.03 6.47 22.49
C LYS A 257 1.14 7.30 21.56
N ASP A 258 -0.16 7.35 21.85
CA ASP A 258 -1.09 8.23 21.15
C ASP A 258 -0.59 9.69 21.21
N GLY A 259 -0.61 10.37 20.05
CA GLY A 259 -0.18 11.76 19.90
C GLY A 259 -0.93 12.73 20.82
N LYS A 260 -2.18 12.43 21.21
CA LYS A 260 -2.93 13.22 22.21
C LYS A 260 -2.36 13.08 23.61
N THR A 261 -1.94 11.89 24.00
CA THR A 261 -1.39 11.64 25.34
C THR A 261 -0.01 12.29 25.47
N ILE A 262 0.79 12.25 24.41
CA ILE A 262 2.10 12.90 24.35
C ILE A 262 1.98 14.43 24.44
N ALA A 263 0.93 15.02 23.86
CA ALA A 263 0.67 16.45 23.91
C ALA A 263 0.13 16.98 25.23
N ALA A 264 -0.36 16.10 26.11
CA ALA A 264 -0.85 16.46 27.43
C ALA A 264 0.22 16.36 28.54
N GLU A 265 1.35 15.69 28.27
CA GLU A 265 2.57 15.74 29.09
C GLU A 265 3.37 17.02 28.82
#